data_AF-A0A7C4EEV7-F1
#
_entry.id   AF-A0A7C4EEV7-F1
#
_cell.length_a   1.000
_cell.length_b   1.000
_cell.length_c   1.000
_cell.angle_alpha   90.00
_cell.angle_beta   90.00
_cell.angle_gamma   90.00
#
_symmetry.space_group_name_H-M   'P 1'
#
loop_
_entity.id
_entity.type
_entity.pdbx_description
1 polymer ?
#
loop_
_entity_poly.entity_id
_entity_poly.type
_entity_poly.pdbx_seq_one_letter_code
_entity_poly.pdbx_strand_id
1 'polypeptide(L)'
;MRHLAVAAMVAAVLACGGCATLVRGERQAVTFRTEPAGAQVEIDGRTYTAPAKVQLQRKGEYRVTVSKAGYRTVSFPMKAQWDALSLGNMLIPGGSIGFVADTVKGADRAFYQVATIRLPEAAADEPPLELENYRGRLVSREEYQRLYRADRDPERAFYFP
;
A
#
# COMPACT_ATOMS: atom_id res chain seq x y z
N MET A 1 -2.44 22.14 41.76
CA MET A 1 -2.19 22.98 40.56
C MET A 1 -1.27 22.32 39.52
N ARG A 2 -0.13 21.72 39.89
CA ARG A 2 0.79 21.05 38.94
C ARG A 2 0.15 19.88 38.17
N HIS A 3 -0.67 19.06 38.83
CA HIS A 3 -1.35 17.92 38.20
C HIS A 3 -2.44 18.33 37.19
N LEU A 4 -3.09 19.48 37.41
CA LEU A 4 -4.10 20.05 36.49
C LEU A 4 -3.45 20.62 35.23
N ALA A 5 -2.29 21.26 35.37
CA ALA A 5 -1.50 21.75 34.24
C ALA A 5 -0.96 20.59 33.37
N VAL A 6 -0.53 19.49 33.99
CA VAL A 6 -0.10 18.28 33.26
C VAL A 6 -1.29 17.63 32.55
N ALA A 7 -2.44 17.51 33.19
CA ALA A 7 -3.64 16.96 32.55
C ALA A 7 -4.13 17.81 31.38
N ALA A 8 -4.11 19.15 31.53
CA ALA A 8 -4.47 20.08 30.46
C ALA A 8 -3.49 20.03 29.29
N MET A 9 -2.19 19.88 29.56
CA MET A 9 -1.16 19.74 28.53
C MET A 9 -1.31 18.41 27.76
N VAL A 10 -1.58 17.30 28.46
CA VAL A 10 -1.88 16.00 27.83
C VAL A 10 -3.15 16.07 26.98
N ALA A 11 -4.22 16.72 27.47
CA ALA A 11 -5.45 16.91 26.72
C ALA A 11 -5.27 17.79 25.47
N ALA A 12 -4.48 18.86 25.56
CA ALA A 12 -4.17 19.73 24.42
C ALA A 12 -3.34 19.02 23.34
N VAL A 13 -2.40 18.16 23.75
CA VAL A 13 -1.61 17.32 22.84
C VAL A 13 -2.49 16.27 22.15
N LEU A 14 -3.42 15.64 22.87
CA LEU A 14 -4.41 14.73 22.29
C LEU A 14 -5.35 15.43 21.30
N ALA A 15 -5.70 16.70 21.56
CA ALA A 15 -6.53 17.50 20.65
C ALA A 15 -5.77 17.98 19.39
N CYS A 16 -4.44 18.16 19.46
CA CYS A 16 -3.62 18.61 18.35
C CYS A 16 -2.97 17.47 17.53
N GLY A 17 -3.07 16.21 17.97
CA GLY A 17 -2.54 15.01 17.28
C GLY A 17 -3.21 14.65 15.94
N GLY A 18 -3.85 15.62 15.28
CA GLY A 18 -4.63 15.43 14.06
C GLY A 18 -3.98 15.93 12.78
N CYS A 19 -2.85 16.64 12.81
CA CYS A 19 -2.39 17.39 11.62
C CYS A 19 -2.01 16.49 10.43
N ALA A 20 -1.38 15.33 10.63
CA ALA A 20 -1.06 14.41 9.52
C ALA A 20 -2.26 13.54 9.09
N THR A 21 -3.13 13.15 10.04
CA THR A 21 -4.41 12.50 9.71
C THR A 21 -5.32 13.42 8.88
N LEU A 22 -5.37 14.72 9.18
CA LEU A 22 -6.20 15.72 8.49
C LEU A 22 -5.76 15.96 7.04
N VAL A 23 -4.46 15.89 6.75
CA VAL A 23 -3.93 16.19 5.41
C VAL A 23 -4.06 15.01 4.45
N ARG A 24 -3.92 13.76 4.91
CA ARG A 24 -3.92 12.57 4.04
C ARG A 24 -5.08 11.60 4.27
N GLY A 25 -5.64 11.54 5.48
CA GLY A 25 -6.68 10.58 5.87
C GLY A 25 -6.20 9.13 5.95
N GLU A 26 -7.09 8.24 6.38
CA GLU A 26 -6.82 6.79 6.53
C GLU A 26 -7.06 6.00 5.24
N ARG A 27 -7.54 6.67 4.19
CA ARG A 27 -7.90 6.06 2.90
C ARG A 27 -7.03 6.58 1.76
N GLN A 28 -6.66 5.68 0.87
CA GLN A 28 -5.93 5.97 -0.35
C GLN A 28 -6.75 5.56 -1.57
N ALA A 29 -6.79 6.43 -2.57
CA ALA A 29 -7.33 6.07 -3.88
C ALA A 29 -6.28 5.30 -4.69
N VAL A 30 -6.58 4.05 -5.04
CA VAL A 30 -5.77 3.21 -5.92
C VAL A 30 -6.49 3.06 -7.27
N THR A 31 -5.75 3.19 -8.37
CA THR A 31 -6.31 3.09 -9.72
C THR A 31 -5.86 1.80 -10.35
N PHE A 32 -6.80 0.93 -10.68
CA PHE A 32 -6.55 -0.34 -11.35
C PHE A 32 -6.76 -0.15 -12.85
N ARG A 33 -5.72 -0.43 -13.63
CA ARG A 33 -5.75 -0.45 -15.09
C ARG A 33 -5.37 -1.83 -15.56
N THR A 34 -6.07 -2.34 -16.57
CA THR A 34 -5.83 -3.67 -17.11
C THR A 34 -5.61 -3.60 -18.60
N GLU A 35 -4.80 -4.52 -19.08
CA GLU A 35 -4.56 -4.78 -20.49
C GLU A 35 -4.79 -6.28 -20.71
N PRO A 36 -5.83 -6.67 -21.45
CA PRO A 36 -6.79 -5.80 -22.16
C PRO A 36 -7.76 -5.04 -21.23
N ALA A 37 -8.34 -3.94 -21.73
CA ALA A 37 -9.31 -3.13 -20.99
C ALA A 37 -10.61 -3.88 -20.69
N GLY A 38 -11.37 -3.45 -19.67
CA GLY A 38 -12.66 -4.04 -19.31
C GLY A 38 -12.56 -5.37 -18.55
N ALA A 39 -11.42 -5.69 -17.95
CA ALA A 39 -11.32 -6.83 -17.05
C ALA A 39 -12.03 -6.53 -15.72
N GLN A 40 -12.52 -7.58 -15.06
CA GLN A 40 -13.11 -7.49 -13.73
C GLN A 40 -12.00 -7.54 -12.68
N VAL A 41 -12.01 -6.59 -11.77
CA VAL A 41 -11.08 -6.48 -10.64
C VAL A 41 -11.89 -6.69 -9.37
N GLU A 42 -11.63 -7.77 -8.68
CA GLU A 42 -12.23 -8.11 -7.39
C GLU A 42 -11.27 -7.76 -6.25
N ILE A 43 -11.78 -7.05 -5.25
CA ILE A 43 -11.04 -6.63 -4.06
C ILE A 43 -11.98 -6.83 -2.86
N ASP A 44 -11.61 -7.70 -1.92
CA ASP A 44 -12.41 -8.04 -0.73
C ASP A 44 -13.88 -8.36 -1.04
N GLY A 45 -14.13 -9.19 -2.06
CA GLY A 45 -15.47 -9.59 -2.49
C GLY A 45 -16.28 -8.48 -3.18
N ARG A 46 -15.68 -7.33 -3.49
CA ARG A 46 -16.28 -6.28 -4.32
C ARG A 46 -15.66 -6.27 -5.70
N THR A 47 -16.50 -6.28 -6.72
CA THR A 47 -16.06 -6.32 -8.12
C THR A 47 -16.18 -4.95 -8.77
N TYR A 48 -15.16 -4.59 -9.55
CA TYR A 48 -15.06 -3.35 -10.31
C TYR A 48 -14.65 -3.64 -11.76
N THR A 49 -15.07 -2.83 -12.71
CA THR A 49 -14.63 -2.95 -14.11
C THR A 49 -13.47 -1.99 -14.39
N ALA A 50 -12.34 -2.50 -14.85
CA ALA A 50 -11.17 -1.67 -15.14
C ALA A 50 -11.31 -0.86 -16.45
N PRO A 51 -10.87 0.41 -16.48
CA PRO A 51 -10.15 1.12 -15.43
C PRO A 51 -11.06 1.60 -14.27
N ALA A 52 -10.66 1.31 -13.04
CA ALA A 52 -11.43 1.66 -11.83
C ALA A 52 -10.56 2.36 -10.79
N LYS A 53 -11.11 3.37 -10.12
CA LYS A 53 -10.48 4.05 -8.98
C LYS A 53 -11.20 3.64 -7.69
N VAL A 54 -10.49 2.95 -6.79
CA VAL A 54 -11.06 2.37 -5.57
C VAL A 54 -10.41 3.03 -4.36
N GLN A 55 -11.24 3.42 -3.38
CA GLN A 55 -10.78 3.97 -2.10
C GLN A 55 -10.51 2.81 -1.12
N LEU A 56 -9.26 2.61 -0.72
CA LEU A 56 -8.85 1.52 0.17
C LEU A 56 -8.28 2.07 1.48
N GLN A 57 -8.45 1.34 2.59
CA GLN A 57 -7.88 1.73 3.88
C GLN A 57 -6.39 1.42 3.92
N ARG A 58 -5.56 2.38 4.34
CA ARG A 58 -4.09 2.26 4.34
C ARG A 58 -3.55 1.22 5.33
N LYS A 59 -4.34 0.79 6.32
CA LYS A 59 -3.95 -0.25 7.28
C LYS A 59 -4.23 -1.67 6.78
N GLY A 60 -4.98 -1.81 5.68
CA GLY A 60 -5.43 -3.10 5.18
C GLY A 60 -4.37 -3.87 4.39
N GLU A 61 -4.53 -5.19 4.37
CA GLU A 61 -3.96 -6.06 3.33
C GLU A 61 -5.13 -6.52 2.46
N TYR A 62 -4.98 -6.34 1.15
CA TYR A 62 -6.03 -6.65 0.17
C TYR A 62 -5.55 -7.75 -0.76
N ARG A 63 -6.42 -8.72 -1.08
CA ARG A 63 -6.19 -9.63 -2.21
C ARG A 63 -6.92 -9.08 -3.42
N VAL A 64 -6.19 -8.84 -4.50
CA VAL A 64 -6.74 -8.36 -5.76
C VAL A 64 -6.76 -9.50 -6.75
N THR A 65 -7.95 -9.83 -7.27
CA THR A 65 -8.13 -10.86 -8.30
C THR A 65 -8.64 -10.19 -9.56
N VAL A 66 -7.99 -10.43 -10.69
CA VAL A 66 -8.32 -9.83 -11.97
C VAL A 66 -8.66 -10.93 -12.97
N SER A 67 -9.85 -10.88 -13.53
CA SER A 67 -10.37 -11.90 -14.44
C SER A 67 -10.98 -11.27 -15.69
N LYS A 68 -10.85 -11.97 -16.82
CA LYS A 68 -11.50 -11.62 -18.09
C LYS A 68 -11.70 -12.88 -18.94
N ALA A 69 -12.83 -12.96 -19.63
CA ALA A 69 -13.11 -14.08 -20.54
C ALA A 69 -12.02 -14.20 -21.62
N GLY A 70 -11.50 -15.41 -21.82
CA GLY A 70 -10.40 -15.70 -22.77
C GLY A 70 -9.00 -15.41 -22.22
N TYR A 71 -8.88 -14.90 -21.00
CA TYR A 71 -7.60 -14.56 -20.38
C TYR A 71 -7.43 -15.29 -19.05
N ARG A 72 -6.16 -15.52 -18.70
CA ARG A 72 -5.80 -16.17 -17.45
C ARG A 72 -6.02 -15.21 -16.29
N THR A 73 -6.72 -15.68 -15.26
CA THR A 73 -6.96 -14.91 -14.04
C THR A 73 -5.62 -14.62 -13.34
N VAL A 74 -5.43 -13.38 -12.90
CA VAL A 74 -4.24 -12.93 -12.16
C VAL A 74 -4.67 -12.53 -10.75
N SER A 75 -4.04 -13.11 -9.74
CA SER A 75 -4.24 -12.78 -8.32
C SER A 75 -2.94 -12.28 -7.71
N PHE A 76 -3.01 -11.25 -6.88
CA PHE A 76 -1.86 -10.75 -6.13
C PHE A 76 -2.26 -10.09 -4.81
N PRO A 77 -1.41 -10.21 -3.77
CA PRO A 77 -1.59 -9.46 -2.55
C PRO A 77 -1.15 -8.01 -2.74
N MET A 78 -1.87 -7.09 -2.11
CA MET A 78 -1.52 -5.69 -2.01
C MET A 78 -1.43 -5.32 -0.52
N LYS A 79 -0.22 -5.01 -0.09
CA LYS A 79 0.09 -4.64 1.29
C LYS A 79 0.55 -3.20 1.35
N ALA A 80 0.04 -2.45 2.32
CA ALA A 80 0.51 -1.11 2.56
C ALA A 80 1.94 -1.14 3.08
N GLN A 81 2.77 -0.23 2.59
CA GLN A 81 4.17 -0.10 2.93
C GLN A 81 4.38 1.19 3.70
N TRP A 82 5.36 1.21 4.59
CA TRP A 82 5.72 2.41 5.33
C TRP A 82 6.16 3.51 4.36
N ASP A 83 5.50 4.66 4.44
CA ASP A 83 5.82 5.84 3.65
C ASP A 83 6.90 6.65 4.38
N ALA A 84 8.04 6.87 3.72
CA ALA A 84 9.17 7.60 4.28
C ALA A 84 8.83 9.06 4.62
N LEU A 85 7.82 9.66 3.97
CA LEU A 85 7.33 10.99 4.33
C LEU A 85 6.78 11.07 5.76
N SER A 86 6.34 9.94 6.32
CA SER A 86 5.89 9.83 7.71
C SER A 86 7.04 9.94 8.72
N LEU A 87 8.29 9.71 8.30
CA LEU A 87 9.48 9.92 9.14
C LEU A 87 9.76 11.41 9.38
N GLY A 88 9.25 12.29 8.52
CA GLY A 88 9.33 13.74 8.72
C GLY A 88 8.64 14.18 10.01
N ASN A 89 7.55 13.52 10.40
CA ASN A 89 6.87 13.75 11.67
C ASN A 89 7.71 13.33 12.88
N MET A 90 8.72 12.47 12.74
CA MET A 90 9.54 12.03 13.89
C MET A 90 10.56 13.07 14.35
N LEU A 91 10.96 14.00 13.47
CA LEU A 91 12.09 14.93 13.68
C LEU A 91 11.67 16.32 14.17
N ILE A 92 10.37 16.61 14.27
CA ILE A 92 9.82 17.90 14.71
C ILE A 92 9.59 17.86 16.24
N PRO A 93 9.81 18.94 17.02
CA PRO A 93 9.46 18.95 18.44
C PRO A 93 7.96 18.63 18.66
N GLY A 94 7.64 17.57 19.42
CA GLY A 94 6.27 17.03 19.58
C GLY A 94 5.86 15.98 18.54
N GLY A 95 6.74 15.70 17.58
CA GLY A 95 6.53 14.83 16.45
C GLY A 95 6.48 13.33 16.76
N SER A 96 7.09 12.89 17.86
CA SER A 96 7.00 11.49 18.31
C SER A 96 5.56 11.08 18.66
N ILE A 97 4.75 11.99 19.19
CA ILE A 97 3.33 11.73 19.49
C ILE A 97 2.50 11.70 18.20
N GLY A 98 2.80 12.60 17.26
CA GLY A 98 2.19 12.60 15.93
C GLY A 98 2.49 11.31 15.15
N PHE A 99 3.75 10.85 15.18
CA PHE A 99 4.17 9.58 14.58
C PHE A 99 3.45 8.38 15.19
N VAL A 100 3.29 8.33 16.52
CA VAL A 100 2.53 7.26 17.19
C VAL A 100 1.06 7.30 16.78
N ALA A 101 0.43 8.48 16.75
CA ALA A 101 -0.97 8.62 16.33
C ALA A 101 -1.17 8.22 14.85
N ASP A 102 -0.26 8.61 13.96
CA ASP A 102 -0.28 8.26 12.54
C ASP A 102 -0.11 6.75 12.35
N THR A 103 0.80 6.13 13.11
CA THR A 103 1.02 4.67 13.10
C THR A 103 -0.22 3.89 13.54
N VAL A 104 -0.92 4.36 14.58
CA VAL A 104 -2.16 3.72 15.05
C VAL A 104 -3.24 3.76 13.97
N LYS A 105 -3.37 4.92 13.29
CA LYS A 105 -4.36 5.18 12.24
C LYS A 105 -3.97 4.65 10.86
N GLY A 106 -2.71 4.26 10.64
CA GLY A 106 -2.21 3.81 9.35
C GLY A 106 -1.93 4.95 8.36
N ALA A 107 -1.91 6.20 8.82
CA ALA A 107 -1.56 7.37 8.00
C ALA A 107 -0.07 7.37 7.62
N ASP A 108 0.73 6.57 8.32
CA ASP A 108 2.13 6.30 8.06
C ASP A 108 2.39 5.42 6.83
N ARG A 109 1.34 4.78 6.27
CA ARG A 109 1.45 3.76 5.23
C ARG A 109 0.81 4.20 3.91
N ALA A 110 1.32 3.66 2.82
CA ALA A 110 0.75 3.83 1.49
C ALA A 110 0.84 2.54 0.68
N PHE A 111 -0.11 2.35 -0.23
CA PHE A 111 0.00 1.36 -1.28
C PHE A 111 0.85 1.91 -2.42
N TYR A 112 1.76 1.10 -2.95
CA TYR A 112 2.34 1.40 -4.24
C TYR A 112 1.24 1.34 -5.31
N GLN A 113 1.21 2.36 -6.18
CA GLN A 113 0.34 2.32 -7.36
C GLN A 113 0.76 1.13 -8.23
N VAL A 114 -0.19 0.26 -8.52
CA VAL A 114 0.07 -0.94 -9.33
C VAL A 114 0.19 -0.48 -10.78
N ALA A 115 1.24 -0.93 -11.46
CA ALA A 115 1.38 -0.76 -12.89
C ALA A 115 0.20 -1.41 -13.63
N THR A 116 0.05 -1.11 -14.92
CA THR A 116 -1.00 -1.73 -15.73
C THR A 116 -0.91 -3.25 -15.66
N ILE A 117 -1.98 -3.89 -15.19
CA ILE A 117 -2.08 -5.34 -15.00
C ILE A 117 -2.29 -5.97 -16.36
N ARG A 118 -1.31 -6.76 -16.82
CA ARG A 118 -1.40 -7.48 -18.09
C ARG A 118 -1.91 -8.89 -17.84
N LEU A 119 -3.01 -9.24 -18.48
CA LEU A 119 -3.52 -10.60 -18.44
C LEU A 119 -2.99 -11.36 -19.66
N PRO A 120 -2.31 -12.50 -19.46
CA PRO A 120 -1.97 -13.37 -20.57
C PRO A 120 -3.22 -14.12 -21.05
N GLU A 121 -3.21 -14.52 -22.32
CA GLU A 121 -4.25 -15.37 -22.88
C GLU A 121 -4.32 -16.69 -22.11
N ALA A 122 -5.54 -17.19 -21.87
CA ALA A 122 -5.72 -18.46 -21.20
C ALA A 122 -5.47 -19.60 -22.19
N ALA A 123 -4.40 -20.37 -21.99
CA ALA A 123 -4.32 -21.71 -22.57
C ALA A 123 -5.26 -22.66 -21.81
N ALA A 124 -5.73 -23.70 -22.48
CA ALA A 124 -6.60 -24.71 -21.85
C ALA A 124 -5.90 -25.32 -20.62
N ASP A 125 -6.62 -25.38 -19.50
CA ASP A 125 -6.20 -25.96 -18.21
C ASP A 125 -5.04 -25.27 -17.46
N GLU A 126 -4.68 -24.02 -17.81
CA GLU A 126 -3.71 -23.28 -17.02
C GLU A 126 -4.31 -22.76 -15.69
N PRO A 127 -3.67 -23.04 -14.53
CA PRO A 127 -4.15 -22.55 -13.23
C PRO A 127 -4.02 -21.03 -13.13
N PRO A 128 -4.77 -20.31 -12.28
CA PRO A 128 -4.61 -18.87 -12.10
C PRO A 128 -3.15 -18.43 -11.83
N LEU A 129 -2.77 -17.26 -12.34
CA LEU A 129 -1.46 -16.67 -12.08
C LEU A 129 -1.45 -15.98 -10.73
N GLU A 130 -0.70 -16.54 -9.78
CA GLU A 130 -0.38 -15.86 -8.53
C GLU A 130 0.90 -15.03 -8.72
N LEU A 131 0.76 -13.71 -8.64
CA LEU A 131 1.85 -12.75 -8.72
C LEU A 131 2.03 -12.05 -7.38
N GLU A 132 3.22 -11.48 -7.18
CA GLU A 132 3.55 -10.67 -6.01
C GLU A 132 3.69 -9.21 -6.42
N ASN A 133 3.21 -8.30 -5.58
CA ASN A 133 3.41 -6.88 -5.77
C ASN A 133 4.75 -6.44 -5.16
N TYR A 134 5.73 -6.16 -6.01
CA TYR A 134 7.00 -5.57 -5.62
C TYR A 134 7.07 -4.10 -6.07
N ARG A 135 6.88 -3.18 -5.11
CA ARG A 135 6.94 -1.72 -5.32
C ARG A 135 6.05 -1.22 -6.47
N GLY A 136 4.86 -1.80 -6.63
CA GLY A 136 3.91 -1.45 -7.69
C GLY A 136 4.05 -2.29 -8.97
N ARG A 137 5.09 -3.13 -9.07
CA ARG A 137 5.28 -4.05 -10.19
C ARG A 137 4.80 -5.45 -9.81
N LEU A 138 3.97 -6.05 -10.67
CA LEU A 138 3.55 -7.43 -10.51
C LEU A 138 4.61 -8.36 -11.10
N VAL A 139 5.14 -9.26 -10.28
CA VAL A 139 6.23 -10.17 -10.64
C VAL A 139 5.92 -11.58 -10.15
N SER A 140 6.56 -12.60 -10.73
CA SER A 140 6.45 -13.95 -10.17
C SER A 140 7.05 -14.01 -8.77
N ARG A 141 6.66 -15.02 -7.98
CA ARG A 141 7.21 -15.22 -6.64
C ARG A 141 8.73 -15.39 -6.63
N GLU A 142 9.28 -16.07 -7.63
CA GLU A 142 10.73 -16.26 -7.78
C GLU A 142 11.44 -14.93 -8.07
N GLU A 143 10.88 -14.12 -8.96
CA GLU A 143 11.41 -12.79 -9.24
C GLU A 143 11.28 -11.87 -8.03
N TYR A 144 10.17 -11.92 -7.30
CA TYR A 144 10.00 -11.19 -6.03
C TYR A 144 11.14 -11.52 -5.06
N GLN A 145 11.44 -12.80 -4.85
CA GLN A 145 12.52 -13.21 -3.94
C GLN A 145 13.89 -12.73 -4.43
N ARG A 146 14.16 -12.80 -5.75
CA ARG A 146 15.41 -12.30 -6.35
C ARG A 146 15.57 -10.80 -6.09
N LEU A 147 14.54 -10.02 -6.36
CA LEU A 147 14.53 -8.57 -6.16
C LEU A 147 14.67 -8.20 -4.68
N TYR A 148 13.90 -8.85 -3.82
CA TYR A 148 13.92 -8.64 -2.38
C TYR A 148 15.30 -8.95 -1.78
N ARG A 149 15.97 -10.02 -2.22
CA ARG A 149 17.34 -10.34 -1.81
C ARG A 149 18.34 -9.32 -2.33
N ALA A 150 18.24 -8.93 -3.60
CA ALA A 150 19.13 -7.95 -4.21
C ALA A 150 19.06 -6.56 -3.55
N ASP A 151 17.88 -6.14 -3.08
CA ASP A 151 17.70 -4.90 -2.31
C ASP A 151 18.30 -4.96 -0.90
N ARG A 152 18.38 -6.16 -0.33
CA ARG A 152 18.95 -6.40 1.00
C ARG A 152 20.42 -6.81 0.95
N ASP A 153 20.98 -6.91 -0.25
CA ASP A 153 22.37 -7.24 -0.45
C ASP A 153 23.24 -6.05 -0.02
N PRO A 154 23.99 -6.16 1.09
CA PRO A 154 24.84 -5.07 1.55
C PRO A 154 25.92 -4.71 0.54
N GLU A 155 26.34 -5.62 -0.36
CA GLU A 155 27.39 -5.34 -1.35
C GLU A 155 26.91 -4.40 -2.47
N ARG A 156 25.61 -4.37 -2.77
CA ARG A 156 25.02 -3.42 -3.73
C ARG A 156 24.79 -2.03 -3.16
N ALA A 157 24.71 -1.89 -1.84
CA ALA A 157 24.49 -0.59 -1.19
C ALA A 157 25.70 0.36 -1.29
N PHE A 158 26.89 -0.17 -1.55
CA PHE A 158 28.15 0.60 -1.68
C PHE A 158 28.48 1.01 -3.12
N TYR A 159 27.65 0.66 -4.10
CA TYR A 159 27.86 0.96 -5.52
C TYR A 159 26.77 1.91 -6.06
N PHE A 160 26.70 3.11 -5.48
CA PHE A 160 26.05 4.26 -6.12
C PHE A 160 27.16 5.23 -6.57
N PRO A 161 27.24 5.62 -7.86
CA PRO A 161 28.12 6.70 -8.31
C PRO A 161 27.65 8.07 -7.83
#